data_AF-A6MKM0-F1
#
_entry.id   AF-A6MKM0-F1
#
_cell.length_a   1.000
_cell.length_b   1.000
_cell.length_c   1.000
_cell.angle_alpha   90.00
_cell.angle_beta   90.00
_cell.angle_gamma   90.00
#
_symmetry.space_group_name_H-M   'P 1'
#
loop_
_entity.id
_entity.type
_entity.pdbx_description
1 polymer ?
#
loop_
_entity_poly.entity_id
_entity_poly.type
_entity_poly.pdbx_seq_one_letter_code
_entity_poly.pdbx_strand_id
1 'polypeptide(L)' 'IEEGYGLDKIEFLQSHENQEIYQKAFGLIEHYFGVEDDDSSLAPQVDETQQQFIFQQAEAPMEGFQL' A
#
# COMPACT_ATOMS: atom_id res chain seq x y z
N ILE A 1 -13.07 2.10 -11.81
CA ILE A 1 -11.61 2.24 -11.59
C ILE A 1 -11.12 0.82 -11.38
N GLU A 2 -10.85 0.16 -12.50
CA GLU A 2 -10.58 -1.26 -12.75
C GLU A 2 -10.30 -1.15 -14.26
N GLU A 3 -9.12 -1.36 -14.84
CA GLU A 3 -8.18 -2.44 -14.71
C GLU A 3 -6.80 -1.85 -15.04
N GLY A 4 -6.07 -1.38 -14.03
CA GLY A 4 -4.64 -1.22 -14.20
C GLY A 4 -4.07 -2.62 -14.19
N TYR A 5 -3.84 -3.25 -15.34
CA TYR A 5 -3.17 -4.55 -15.53
C TYR A 5 -1.71 -4.56 -14.99
N GLY A 6 -1.48 -3.96 -13.83
CA GLY A 6 -0.19 -3.76 -13.19
C GLY A 6 0.25 -5.03 -12.48
N LEU A 7 -0.66 -5.69 -11.75
CA LEU A 7 -0.37 -6.96 -11.09
C LEU A 7 -0.04 -8.04 -12.13
N ASP A 8 -0.87 -8.21 -13.16
CA ASP A 8 -0.63 -9.18 -14.25
C ASP A 8 0.74 -8.99 -14.92
N LYS A 9 1.18 -7.73 -15.10
CA LYS A 9 2.50 -7.44 -15.66
C LYS A 9 3.63 -7.79 -14.70
N ILE A 10 3.46 -7.58 -13.40
CA ILE A 10 4.47 -7.94 -12.40
C ILE A 10 4.53 -9.47 -12.24
N GLU A 11 3.39 -10.17 -12.30
CA GLU A 11 3.34 -11.64 -12.32
C GLU A 11 4.05 -12.22 -13.55
N PHE A 12 3.84 -11.63 -14.73
CA PHE A 12 4.56 -12.03 -15.94
C PHE A 12 6.08 -11.96 -15.75
N LEU A 13 6.58 -10.93 -15.07
CA LEU A 13 8.01 -10.74 -14.80
C LEU A 13 8.60 -11.81 -13.85
N GLN A 14 7.78 -12.58 -13.14
CA GLN A 14 8.26 -13.74 -12.37
C GLN A 14 8.71 -14.91 -13.26
N SER A 15 8.44 -14.87 -14.57
CA SER A 15 8.97 -15.85 -15.54
C SER A 15 10.19 -15.34 -16.32
N HIS A 16 10.66 -14.13 -16.02
CA HIS A 16 11.71 -13.47 -16.80
C HIS A 16 13.08 -14.13 -16.60
N GLU A 17 13.84 -14.32 -17.68
CA GLU A 17 15.16 -15.00 -17.68
C GLU A 17 16.23 -14.29 -16.84
N ASN A 18 16.13 -12.96 -16.74
CA ASN A 18 16.97 -12.17 -15.85
C ASN A 18 16.55 -12.37 -14.39
N GLN A 19 17.44 -13.01 -13.63
CA GLN A 19 17.23 -13.33 -12.22
C GLN A 19 16.97 -12.10 -11.33
N GLU A 20 17.57 -10.94 -11.64
CA GLU A 20 17.33 -9.70 -10.89
C GLU A 20 15.89 -9.19 -11.10
N ILE A 21 15.38 -9.30 -12.32
CA ILE A 21 13.99 -8.92 -12.65
C ILE A 21 13.01 -9.84 -11.93
N TYR A 22 13.25 -11.15 -11.98
CA TYR A 22 12.48 -12.13 -11.23
C TYR A 22 12.44 -11.78 -9.73
N GLN A 23 13.60 -11.58 -9.11
CA GLN A 23 13.69 -11.31 -7.67
C GLN A 23 12.95 -10.03 -7.26
N LYS A 24 13.05 -8.96 -8.06
CA LYS A 24 12.33 -7.71 -7.81
C LYS A 24 10.82 -7.89 -7.95
N ALA A 25 10.36 -8.60 -8.99
CA ALA A 25 8.93 -8.87 -9.19
C ALA A 25 8.36 -9.75 -8.06
N PHE A 26 9.10 -10.78 -7.67
CA PHE A 26 8.76 -11.64 -6.53
C PHE A 26 8.63 -10.83 -5.23
N GLY A 27 9.65 -10.03 -4.89
CA GLY A 27 9.63 -9.22 -3.66
C GLY A 27 8.50 -8.18 -3.62
N LEU A 28 8.18 -7.56 -4.76
CA LEU A 28 7.04 -6.64 -4.88
C LEU A 28 5.71 -7.34 -4.61
N ILE A 29 5.52 -8.54 -5.18
CA ILE A 29 4.29 -9.30 -4.99
C ILE A 29 4.18 -9.75 -3.54
N GLU A 30 5.21 -10.37 -2.98
CA GLU A 30 5.17 -10.85 -1.58
C GLU A 30 4.90 -9.71 -0.58
N HIS A 31 5.55 -8.55 -0.76
CA HIS A 31 5.46 -7.46 0.22
C HIS A 31 4.12 -6.72 0.21
N TYR A 32 3.47 -6.58 -0.96
CA TYR A 32 2.25 -5.77 -1.10
C TYR A 32 0.98 -6.57 -1.43
N PHE A 33 1.14 -7.78 -1.95
CA PHE A 33 0.05 -8.64 -2.42
C PHE A 33 0.12 -10.06 -1.83
N GLY A 34 1.14 -10.37 -1.03
CA GLY A 34 1.26 -11.63 -0.30
C GLY A 34 0.17 -11.76 0.77
N VAL A 35 -0.08 -13.00 1.20
CA VAL A 35 -1.15 -13.33 2.16
C VAL A 35 -0.73 -13.06 3.62
N GLU A 36 0.31 -12.24 3.85
CA GLU A 36 0.68 -11.90 5.22
C GLU A 36 -0.39 -10.96 5.81
N ASP A 37 -0.82 -11.31 7.03
CA ASP A 37 -1.83 -10.64 7.87
C ASP A 37 -1.80 -9.11 7.70
N ASP A 38 -2.99 -8.49 7.60
CA ASP A 38 -3.22 -7.04 7.54
C ASP A 38 -2.04 -6.28 8.14
N ASP A 39 -1.13 -5.77 7.29
CA ASP A 39 0.07 -5.08 7.74
C ASP A 39 -0.40 -3.93 8.62
N SER A 40 -0.30 -4.13 9.94
CA SER A 40 -0.95 -3.26 10.91
C SER A 40 -0.31 -1.87 10.91
N SER A 41 0.82 -1.71 10.22
CA SER A 41 1.46 -0.43 9.94
C SER A 41 0.82 0.34 8.78
N LEU A 42 0.21 -0.37 7.81
CA LEU A 42 -0.54 0.20 6.69
C LEU A 42 -2.00 0.49 7.08
N ALA A 43 -2.56 -0.30 8.02
CA ALA A 43 -3.90 -0.09 8.50
C ALA A 43 -4.01 1.24 9.26
N PRO A 44 -5.08 2.04 9.04
CA PRO A 44 -5.34 3.22 9.86
C PRO A 44 -5.51 2.80 11.32
N GLN A 45 -4.99 3.62 12.25
CA GLN A 45 -5.21 3.39 13.67
C GLN A 45 -6.71 3.41 13.98
N VAL A 46 -7.18 2.47 14.79
CA VAL A 46 -8.58 2.36 15.20
C VAL A 46 -8.68 2.57 16.71
N ASP A 47 -9.58 3.43 17.16
CA ASP A 47 -10.04 3.43 18.55
C ASP A 47 -11.06 2.29 18.70
N GLU A 48 -10.63 1.17 19.28
CA GLU A 48 -11.49 -0.01 19.47
C GLU A 48 -12.65 0.25 20.44
N THR A 49 -12.53 1.24 21.33
CA THR A 49 -13.58 1.56 22.30
C THR A 49 -14.75 2.28 21.63
N GLN A 50 -14.45 3.13 20.66
CA GLN A 50 -15.43 3.93 19.91
C GLN A 50 -15.74 3.37 18.52
N GLN A 51 -15.04 2.30 18.11
CA GLN A 51 -15.11 1.72 16.76
C GLN A 51 -14.90 2.78 15.65
N GLN A 52 -13.93 3.69 15.84
CA GLN A 52 -13.64 4.79 14.91
C GLN A 52 -12.19 4.78 14.42
N PHE A 53 -11.99 5.11 13.15
CA PHE A 53 -10.65 5.35 12.57
C PHE A 53 -10.07 6.68 13.04
N ILE A 54 -8.80 6.66 13.43
CA ILE A 54 -8.00 7.81 13.87
C ILE A 54 -7.18 8.29 12.68
N PHE A 55 -7.55 9.47 12.17
CA PHE A 55 -6.74 10.18 11.19
C PHE A 55 -5.91 11.20 11.98
N GLN A 56 -4.58 11.08 11.96
CA GLN A 56 -3.73 12.15 12.44
C GLN A 56 -3.97 13.36 11.54
N GLN A 57 -4.69 14.34 12.06
CA GLN A 57 -4.84 15.63 11.40
C GLN A 57 -3.44 16.22 11.34
N ALA A 58 -2.80 16.17 10.16
CA ALA A 58 -1.65 17.01 9.91
C ALA A 58 -2.05 18.41 10.34
N GLU A 59 -1.26 19.04 11.22
CA GLU A 59 -1.50 20.42 11.66
C GLU A 59 -1.56 21.28 10.40
N ALA A 60 -2.76 21.47 9.88
CA ALA A 60 -2.99 22.41 8.81
C ALA A 60 -2.51 23.74 9.37
N PRO A 61 -1.62 24.47 8.67
CA PRO A 61 -1.14 25.74 9.15
C PRO A 61 -2.37 26.57 9.55
N MET A 62 -2.43 26.94 10.83
CA MET A 62 -3.58 27.57 11.48
C MET A 62 -3.86 28.99 10.95
N GLU A 63 -3.11 29.41 9.92
CA GLU A 63 -3.36 30.59 9.11
C GLU A 63 -4.22 30.18 7.91
N GLY A 64 -5.55 30.20 8.11
CA GLY A 64 -6.51 30.00 7.03
C GLY A 64 -6.23 30.92 5.83
N PHE A 65 -6.68 30.50 4.64
CA PHE A 65 -6.56 31.28 3.41
C PHE A 65 -7.11 32.71 3.63
N GLN A 66 -6.21 33.69 3.65
CA GLN A 66 -6.56 35.11 3.60
C GLN A 66 -6.99 35.41 2.15
N LEU A 67 -8.28 35.65 1.96
CA LEU A 67 -8.86 36.20 0.72
C LEU A 67 -8.68 37.72 0.69
#